data_AF-A0A5N6UBM5-F1
#
_entry.id   AF-A0A5N6UBM5-F1
#
_cell.length_a   1.000
_cell.length_b   1.000
_cell.length_c   1.000
_cell.angle_alpha   90.00
_cell.angle_beta   90.00
_cell.angle_gamma   90.00
#
_symmetry.space_group_name_H-M   'P 1'
#
loop_
_entity.id
_entity.type
_entity.pdbx_description
1 polymer ?
#
loop_
_entity_poly.entity_id
_entity_poly.type
_entity_poly.pdbx_seq_one_letter_code
_entity_poly.pdbx_strand_id
1 'polypeptide(L)'
;MATSLIAAWTDAELIIAVYFSSRGIGYKAVARLLCKRGYRRTRHAIATKIKAIAYSYPTLRLTPRVWNLAEVDRWIDNLSLSHSEVNSLIRFNEEDAIIVDSLQSTRLLLQRLPRVNLYTCTGTYLCQ
;
A
#
# COMPACT_ATOMS: atom_id res chain seq x y z
N MET A 1 21.76 -2.84 -19.21
CA MET A 1 20.33 -2.45 -19.25
C MET A 1 19.57 -3.36 -18.30
N ALA A 2 19.22 -2.90 -17.10
CA ALA A 2 18.46 -3.70 -16.14
C ALA A 2 16.96 -3.54 -16.45
N THR A 3 16.40 -4.47 -17.20
CA THR A 3 14.94 -4.62 -17.32
C THR A 3 14.42 -5.06 -15.96
N SER A 4 13.92 -4.08 -15.20
CA SER A 4 13.10 -4.34 -14.01
C SER A 4 11.93 -5.21 -14.45
N LEU A 5 12.00 -6.51 -14.17
CA LEU A 5 10.89 -7.43 -14.29
C LEU A 5 9.75 -6.84 -13.47
N ILE A 6 8.79 -6.20 -14.13
CA ILE A 6 7.53 -5.82 -13.48
C ILE A 6 6.85 -7.15 -13.16
N ALA A 7 7.14 -7.70 -11.98
CA ALA A 7 6.55 -8.95 -11.53
C ALA A 7 5.03 -8.85 -11.71
N ALA A 8 4.44 -9.80 -12.43
CA ALA A 8 3.00 -9.85 -12.64
C ALA A 8 2.28 -9.82 -11.28
N TRP A 9 1.18 -9.06 -11.19
CA TRP A 9 0.38 -9.02 -9.97
C TRP A 9 -0.56 -10.22 -9.95
N THR A 10 -0.57 -10.98 -8.86
CA THR A 10 -1.55 -12.04 -8.66
C THR A 10 -2.85 -11.47 -8.09
N ASP A 11 -3.97 -12.19 -8.27
CA ASP A 11 -5.26 -11.79 -7.70
C ASP A 11 -5.18 -11.60 -6.18
N ALA A 12 -4.43 -12.45 -5.48
CA ALA A 12 -4.20 -12.31 -4.05
C ALA A 12 -3.53 -10.96 -3.68
N GLU A 13 -2.51 -10.55 -4.45
CA GLU A 13 -1.87 -9.24 -4.24
C GLU A 13 -2.83 -8.08 -4.52
N LEU A 14 -3.67 -8.22 -5.55
CA LEU A 14 -4.64 -7.21 -5.92
C LEU A 14 -5.72 -7.04 -4.85
N ILE A 15 -6.25 -8.15 -4.31
CA ILE A 15 -7.24 -8.15 -3.23
C ILE A 15 -6.70 -7.42 -2.01
N ILE A 16 -5.52 -7.83 -1.52
CA ILE A 16 -4.90 -7.19 -0.35
C ILE A 16 -4.70 -5.69 -0.61
N ALA A 17 -4.15 -5.34 -1.77
CA ALA A 17 -3.83 -3.95 -2.10
C ALA A 17 -5.09 -3.08 -2.20
N VAL A 18 -6.11 -3.53 -2.93
CA VAL A 18 -7.35 -2.78 -3.16
C VAL A 18 -8.18 -2.72 -1.89
N TYR A 19 -8.37 -3.84 -1.19
CA TYR A 19 -9.14 -3.91 0.05
C TYR A 19 -8.57 -2.91 1.07
N PHE A 20 -7.33 -3.07 1.49
CA PHE A 20 -6.77 -2.20 2.52
C PHE A 20 -6.66 -0.73 2.08
N SER A 21 -6.32 -0.45 0.82
CA SER A 21 -6.30 0.93 0.31
C SER A 21 -7.68 1.57 0.30
N SER A 22 -8.74 0.81 0.02
CA SER A 22 -10.11 1.31 0.03
C SER A 22 -10.62 1.63 1.44
N ARG A 23 -10.09 0.95 2.46
CA ARG A 23 -10.35 1.23 3.89
C ARG A 23 -9.44 2.32 4.47
N GLY A 24 -8.78 3.11 3.61
CA GLY A 24 -7.96 4.24 4.03
C GLY A 24 -6.55 3.87 4.50
N ILE A 25 -6.12 2.62 4.36
CA ILE A 25 -4.78 2.21 4.76
C ILE A 25 -3.75 2.75 3.76
N GLY A 26 -2.79 3.53 4.26
CA GLY A 26 -1.74 4.12 3.44
C GLY A 26 -0.83 3.09 2.76
N TYR A 27 -0.35 3.38 1.55
CA TYR A 27 0.41 2.45 0.71
C TYR A 27 1.70 1.90 1.36
N LYS A 28 2.31 2.64 2.31
CA LYS A 28 3.47 2.15 3.07
C LYS A 28 3.07 1.01 4.02
N ALA A 29 1.93 1.13 4.69
CA ALA A 29 1.38 0.08 5.54
C ALA A 29 0.89 -1.09 4.68
N VAL A 30 0.18 -0.84 3.58
CA VAL A 30 -0.23 -1.88 2.62
C VAL A 30 0.96 -2.69 2.10
N ALA A 31 2.09 -2.03 1.78
CA ALA A 31 3.32 -2.74 1.39
C ALA A 31 3.83 -3.70 2.47
N ARG A 32 3.71 -3.32 3.74
CA ARG A 32 4.12 -4.16 4.87
C ARG A 32 3.14 -5.31 5.11
N LEU A 33 1.84 -5.06 4.96
CA LEU A 33 0.78 -6.09 5.04
C LEU A 33 0.93 -7.13 3.93
N LEU A 34 1.23 -6.71 2.70
CA LEU A 34 1.59 -7.59 1.58
C LEU A 34 2.83 -8.42 1.93
N CYS A 35 3.88 -7.79 2.45
CA CYS A 35 5.12 -8.48 2.80
C CYS A 35 4.92 -9.56 3.86
N LYS A 36 4.07 -9.29 4.86
CA LYS A 36 3.70 -10.28 5.89
C LYS A 36 2.96 -11.49 5.31
N ARG A 37 2.21 -11.30 4.23
CA ARG A 37 1.49 -12.34 3.49
C ARG A 37 2.34 -13.00 2.39
N GLY A 38 3.65 -12.73 2.36
CA GLY A 38 4.59 -13.33 1.40
C GLY A 38 4.80 -12.54 0.10
N TYR A 39 4.15 -11.39 -0.08
CA TYR A 39 4.20 -10.61 -1.31
C TYR A 39 5.09 -9.37 -1.19
N ARG A 40 6.05 -9.19 -2.09
CA ARG A 40 6.99 -8.05 -2.03
C ARG A 40 6.62 -6.97 -3.05
N ARG A 41 5.96 -5.91 -2.57
CA ARG A 41 5.64 -4.71 -3.38
C ARG A 41 6.10 -3.44 -2.68
N THR A 42 6.61 -2.49 -3.45
CA THR A 42 6.95 -1.16 -2.94
C THR A 42 5.69 -0.28 -2.86
N ARG A 43 5.72 0.75 -2.00
CA ARG A 43 4.64 1.75 -1.91
C ARG A 43 4.31 2.40 -3.26
N HIS A 44 5.32 2.61 -4.11
CA HIS A 44 5.16 3.23 -5.42
C HIS A 44 4.49 2.26 -6.39
N ALA A 45 4.88 0.98 -6.38
CA ALA A 45 4.24 -0.05 -7.19
C ALA A 45 2.74 -0.19 -6.84
N ILE A 46 2.40 -0.19 -5.54
CA ILE A 46 1.00 -0.20 -5.08
C ILE A 46 0.26 1.04 -5.57
N ALA A 47 0.82 2.24 -5.36
CA ALA A 47 0.18 3.47 -5.79
C ALA A 47 -0.10 3.50 -7.31
N THR A 48 0.86 3.08 -8.12
CA THR A 48 0.70 2.97 -9.58
C THR A 48 -0.35 1.94 -9.95
N LYS A 49 -0.34 0.75 -9.31
CA LYS A 49 -1.29 -0.31 -9.61
C LYS A 49 -2.72 0.08 -9.22
N ILE A 50 -2.91 0.70 -8.06
CA ILE A 50 -4.21 1.23 -7.61
C ILE A 50 -4.75 2.28 -8.56
N LYS A 51 -3.90 3.19 -9.08
CA LYS A 51 -4.30 4.16 -10.10
C LYS A 51 -4.75 3.48 -11.38
N ALA A 52 -4.00 2.46 -11.85
CA ALA A 52 -4.37 1.71 -13.05
C ALA A 52 -5.71 0.97 -12.87
N ILE A 53 -5.93 0.32 -11.73
CA ILE A 53 -7.20 -0.36 -11.42
C ILE A 53 -8.37 0.64 -11.41
N ALA A 54 -8.20 1.79 -10.73
CA ALA A 54 -9.24 2.82 -10.68
C ALA A 54 -9.54 3.44 -12.06
N TYR A 55 -8.56 3.45 -12.97
CA TYR A 55 -8.77 3.87 -14.35
C TYR A 55 -9.53 2.82 -15.16
N SER A 56 -9.18 1.54 -15.00
CA SER A 56 -9.85 0.43 -15.70
C SER A 56 -11.26 0.14 -15.18
N TYR A 57 -11.54 0.44 -13.90
CA TYR A 57 -12.82 0.20 -13.26
C TYR A 57 -13.31 1.48 -12.55
N PRO A 58 -13.90 2.43 -13.29
CA PRO A 58 -14.32 3.72 -12.74
C PRO A 58 -15.33 3.59 -11.58
N THR A 59 -16.16 2.54 -11.60
CA THR A 59 -17.19 2.27 -10.58
C THR A 59 -16.62 2.04 -9.18
N LEU A 60 -15.34 1.65 -9.07
CA LEU A 60 -14.66 1.46 -7.78
C LEU A 60 -14.48 2.77 -7.00
N ARG A 61 -14.66 3.92 -7.65
CA ARG A 61 -14.49 5.24 -7.03
C ARG A 61 -15.72 6.10 -7.23
N LEU A 62 -16.25 6.63 -6.14
CA LEU A 62 -17.27 7.69 -6.18
C LEU A 62 -16.65 9.01 -6.64
N THR A 63 -15.41 9.27 -6.20
CA THR A 63 -14.61 10.43 -6.62
C THR A 63 -13.14 10.03 -6.71
N PRO A 64 -12.24 10.85 -7.29
CA PRO A 64 -10.81 10.52 -7.35
C PRO A 64 -10.14 10.23 -6.00
N ARG A 65 -10.77 10.61 -4.87
CA ARG A 65 -10.27 10.40 -3.51
C ARG A 65 -11.12 9.44 -2.68
N VAL A 66 -12.34 9.10 -3.12
CA VAL A 66 -13.31 8.33 -2.33
C VAL A 66 -13.65 7.03 -3.05
N TRP A 67 -13.42 5.91 -2.35
CA TRP A 67 -13.75 4.57 -2.83
C TRP A 67 -15.25 4.29 -2.68
N ASN A 68 -15.81 3.57 -3.65
CA ASN A 68 -17.13 2.96 -3.51
C ASN A 68 -16.95 1.57 -2.89
N LEU A 69 -17.12 1.44 -1.57
CA LEU A 69 -16.82 0.20 -0.87
C LEU A 69 -17.66 -0.99 -1.34
N ALA A 70 -18.93 -0.77 -1.68
CA ALA A 70 -19.81 -1.81 -2.19
C ALA A 70 -19.34 -2.36 -3.55
N GLU A 71 -18.88 -1.48 -4.44
CA GLU A 71 -18.32 -1.89 -5.74
C GLU A 71 -16.95 -2.54 -5.59
N VAL A 72 -16.15 -2.10 -4.61
CA VAL A 72 -14.87 -2.77 -4.28
C VAL A 72 -15.12 -4.20 -3.80
N ASP A 73 -16.08 -4.41 -2.90
CA ASP A 73 -16.36 -5.73 -2.34
C ASP A 73 -16.91 -6.65 -3.44
N ARG A 74 -17.85 -6.17 -4.26
CA ARG A 74 -18.31 -6.90 -5.44
C ARG A 74 -17.19 -7.21 -6.43
N TRP A 75 -16.27 -6.28 -6.66
CA TRP A 75 -15.13 -6.51 -7.54
C TRP A 75 -14.18 -7.57 -6.99
N ILE A 76 -13.96 -7.61 -5.68
CA ILE A 76 -13.19 -8.66 -5.01
C ILE A 76 -13.89 -10.02 -5.14
N ASP A 77 -15.20 -10.07 -4.93
CA ASP A 77 -16.00 -11.30 -5.05
C ASP A 77 -16.01 -11.87 -6.47
N ASN A 78 -15.80 -11.02 -7.48
CA ASN A 78 -15.71 -11.42 -8.89
C ASN A 78 -14.31 -11.94 -9.30
N LEU A 79 -13.30 -11.89 -8.43
CA LEU A 79 -11.99 -12.46 -8.70
C LEU A 79 -12.02 -13.99 -8.53
N SER A 80 -11.07 -14.69 -9.14
CA SER A 80 -11.08 -16.17 -9.24
C SER A 80 -10.72 -16.91 -7.93
N LEU A 81 -10.84 -16.27 -6.78
CA LEU A 81 -10.50 -16.85 -5.47
C LEU A 81 -11.75 -17.22 -4.68
N SER A 82 -11.69 -18.29 -3.89
CA SER A 82 -12.80 -18.68 -3.03
C SER A 82 -13.01 -17.65 -1.90
N HIS A 83 -14.24 -17.52 -1.40
CA HIS A 83 -14.53 -16.66 -0.25
C HIS A 83 -13.63 -16.95 0.96
N SER A 84 -13.25 -18.22 1.17
CA SER A 84 -12.36 -18.61 2.27
C SER A 84 -10.93 -18.06 2.10
N GLU A 85 -10.42 -18.06 0.86
CA GLU A 85 -9.11 -17.52 0.53
C GLU A 85 -9.12 -15.99 0.63
N VAL A 86 -10.15 -15.34 0.09
CA VAL A 86 -10.36 -13.90 0.22
C VAL A 86 -10.33 -13.50 1.70
N ASN A 87 -11.12 -14.17 2.55
CA ASN A 87 -11.18 -13.90 3.99
C ASN A 87 -9.82 -14.09 4.67
N SER A 88 -9.05 -15.11 4.29
CA SER A 88 -7.69 -15.30 4.81
C SER A 88 -6.76 -14.14 4.43
N LEU A 89 -6.84 -13.67 3.18
CA LEU A 89 -6.03 -12.58 2.67
C LEU A 89 -6.35 -11.24 3.33
N ILE A 90 -7.64 -10.95 3.55
CA ILE A 90 -8.08 -9.67 4.14
C ILE A 90 -8.19 -9.70 5.66
N ARG A 91 -8.00 -10.86 6.30
CA ARG A 91 -8.03 -11.00 7.76
C ARG A 91 -7.05 -10.00 8.38
N PHE A 92 -7.60 -9.11 9.20
CA PHE A 92 -6.84 -8.08 9.90
C PHE A 92 -6.69 -8.49 11.38
N ASN A 93 -5.46 -8.49 11.88
CA ASN A 93 -5.15 -8.87 13.26
C ASN A 93 -4.43 -7.75 14.02
N GLU A 94 -4.16 -7.98 15.31
CA GLU A 94 -3.54 -6.98 16.18
C GLU A 94 -2.15 -6.54 15.70
N GLU A 95 -1.34 -7.47 15.20
CA GLU A 95 -0.07 -7.14 14.57
C GLU A 95 -0.23 -6.25 13.33
N ASP A 96 -1.26 -6.49 12.52
CA ASP A 96 -1.57 -5.64 11.37
C ASP A 96 -1.99 -4.24 11.84
N ALA A 97 -2.73 -4.13 12.95
CA ALA A 97 -3.08 -2.86 13.57
C ALA A 97 -1.83 -2.08 14.00
N ILE A 98 -0.86 -2.75 14.65
CA ILE A 98 0.41 -2.14 15.08
C ILE A 98 1.22 -1.65 13.86
N ILE A 99 1.27 -2.44 12.79
CA ILE A 99 1.93 -2.05 11.53
C ILE A 99 1.27 -0.78 10.95
N VAL A 100 -0.07 -0.76 10.92
CA VAL A 100 -0.83 0.35 10.36
C VAL A 100 -0.64 1.60 11.21
N ASP A 101 -0.81 1.51 12.52
CA ASP A 101 -0.68 2.64 13.44
C ASP A 101 0.74 3.25 13.37
N SER A 102 1.79 2.43 13.54
CA SER A 102 3.17 2.93 13.48
C SER A 102 3.52 3.65 12.16
N LEU A 103 2.96 3.20 11.03
CA LEU A 103 3.24 3.76 9.71
C LEU A 103 2.31 4.91 9.30
N GLN A 104 1.11 4.99 9.87
CA GLN A 104 0.20 6.13 9.67
C GLN A 104 0.50 7.26 10.65
N SER A 105 0.79 6.95 11.91
CA SER A 105 1.17 7.92 12.94
C SER A 105 2.51 8.58 12.63
N THR A 106 3.48 7.85 12.03
CA THR A 106 4.71 8.47 11.50
C THR A 106 4.45 9.47 10.37
N ARG A 107 3.36 9.35 9.59
CA ARG A 107 3.00 10.35 8.58
C ARG A 107 2.60 11.68 9.23
N LEU A 108 1.89 11.63 10.35
CA LEU A 108 1.51 12.82 11.11
C LEU A 108 2.72 13.48 11.77
N LEU A 109 3.65 12.69 12.30
CA LEU A 109 4.89 13.21 12.89
C LEU A 109 5.85 13.79 11.83
N LEU A 110 6.00 13.13 10.68
CA LEU A 110 6.84 13.62 9.57
C LEU A 110 6.28 14.86 8.87
N GLN A 111 4.96 15.10 8.93
CA GLN A 111 4.36 16.37 8.46
C GLN A 111 4.58 17.52 9.44
N ARG A 112 4.84 17.23 10.72
CA ARG A 112 5.08 18.21 11.79
C ARG A 112 6.55 18.54 12.01
N LEU A 113 7.46 17.73 11.49
CA LEU A 113 8.89 18.03 11.54
C LEU A 113 9.24 18.99 10.39
N PRO A 114 9.92 20.13 10.66
CA PRO A 114 10.51 20.92 9.60
C PRO A 114 11.45 20.01 8.80
N ARG A 115 11.43 20.12 7.46
CA ARG A 115 12.29 19.33 6.58
C ARG A 115 13.76 19.57 6.96
N VAL A 116 14.32 18.72 7.79
CA VAL A 116 15.76 18.71 8.05
C VAL A 116 16.41 18.20 6.77
N ASN A 117 17.08 19.11 6.07
CA ASN A 117 17.84 18.83 4.87
C ASN A 117 19.02 17.93 5.27
N LEU A 118 18.87 16.61 5.11
CA LEU A 118 19.97 15.65 5.29
C LEU A 118 20.85 15.62 4.03
N TYR A 119 21.48 16.76 3.76
CA TYR A 119 22.69 16.92 2.95
C TYR A 119 23.44 18.03 3.70
N THR A 120 24.52 17.84 4.44
CA THR A 120 25.71 17.04 4.17
C THR A 120 26.43 16.77 5.51
N CYS A 121 26.70 15.50 5.81
CA CYS A 121 27.88 15.16 6.60
C CYS A 121 29.03 14.97 5.61
N THR A 122 29.87 15.98 5.45
CA THR A 122 31.28 15.77 5.14
C THR A 122 32.06 16.55 6.18
N GLY A 123 32.34 15.86 7.28
CA GLY A 123 33.37 16.32 8.20
C GLY A 123 34.73 16.22 7.51
N THR A 124 35.56 17.20 7.78
CA THR A 124 37.00 16.99 7.93
C THR A 124 37.47 17.90 9.04
N TYR A 125 37.89 17.26 10.12
CA TYR A 125 38.79 17.81 11.11
C TYR A 125 40.07 18.32 10.44
N LEU A 126 40.61 19.44 10.91
CA LEU A 126 42.04 19.85 10.97
C LEU A 126 42.04 21.29 11.54
N CYS A 127 42.32 21.48 12.84
CA CYS A 127 43.66 21.73 13.39
C CYS A 127 44.41 22.89 12.73
N GLN A 128 44.12 24.12 13.15
CA GLN A 128 45.03 25.13 13.76
C GLN A 128 44.36 26.51 13.72
#